data_AF-A0A1D2A8S2-F1
#
_entry.id   AF-A0A1D2A8S2-F1
#
_cell.length_a   1.000
_cell.length_b   1.000
_cell.length_c   1.000
_cell.angle_alpha   90.00
_cell.angle_beta   90.00
_cell.angle_gamma   90.00
#
_symmetry.space_group_name_H-M   'P 1'
#
loop_
_entity.id
_entity.type
_entity.pdbx_description
1 polymer ?
#
loop_
_entity_poly.entity_id
_entity_poly.type
_entity_poly.pdbx_seq_one_letter_code
_entity_poly.pdbx_strand_id
1 'polypeptide(L)'
;MQGAMAGCARPAFFGTKCPALTVQGIHTRCSPPRPSAPLRVEAAKIGPGKKWEHYELNDNGKPLRIPMHVKTGDVVQVIAGDDRGKVGKIVKVHTKIGKVLIEGVNVKTKHVKPQSKEEAGQVMQQEYPIHHSNVAHYSEAQKVASRIGHKLNDDGKKVRFLKKTGEVID
;
A
#
# COMPACT_ATOMS: atom_id res chain seq x y z
N MET A 1 -51.28 -61.44 25.63
CA MET A 1 -49.82 -61.52 25.40
C MET A 1 -49.34 -60.09 25.14
N GLN A 2 -48.77 -59.42 26.14
CA GLN A 2 -47.31 -59.20 26.27
C GLN A 2 -46.73 -58.56 24.98
N GLY A 3 -46.14 -57.37 24.97
CA GLY A 3 -45.73 -56.48 26.04
C GLY A 3 -45.30 -55.12 25.49
N ALA A 4 -45.14 -54.18 26.43
CA ALA A 4 -44.69 -52.82 26.22
C ALA A 4 -43.16 -52.72 26.09
N MET A 5 -42.69 -51.74 25.31
CA MET A 5 -41.36 -51.09 25.42
C MET A 5 -41.59 -49.63 24.95
N ALA A 6 -41.99 -48.71 25.82
CA ALA A 6 -41.16 -47.94 26.75
C ALA A 6 -40.18 -47.00 26.01
N GLY A 7 -40.56 -45.72 25.95
CA GLY A 7 -39.71 -44.63 25.50
C GLY A 7 -38.62 -44.31 26.53
N CYS A 8 -37.44 -43.94 26.03
CA CYS A 8 -36.38 -43.37 26.84
C CYS A 8 -36.45 -41.84 26.73
N ALA A 9 -37.16 -41.22 27.66
CA ALA A 9 -36.97 -39.83 28.00
C ALA A 9 -36.20 -39.73 29.33
N ARG A 10 -35.31 -38.73 29.40
CA ARG A 10 -34.77 -38.04 30.60
C ARG A 10 -33.60 -38.73 31.34
N PRO A 11 -32.67 -37.94 31.95
CA PRO A 11 -33.03 -37.03 33.03
C PRO A 11 -32.53 -35.59 32.92
N ALA A 12 -33.39 -34.71 33.44
CA ALA A 12 -33.01 -33.42 33.99
C ALA A 12 -32.17 -33.66 35.25
N PHE A 13 -30.99 -33.05 35.32
CA PHE A 13 -30.23 -32.97 36.57
C PHE A 13 -30.74 -31.78 37.39
N PHE A 14 -31.72 -32.07 38.25
CA PHE A 14 -32.10 -31.21 39.36
C PHE A 14 -31.39 -31.69 40.63
N GLY A 15 -30.41 -30.90 41.06
CA GLY A 15 -30.19 -30.48 42.45
C GLY A 15 -29.79 -31.50 43.52
N THR A 16 -28.63 -31.27 44.13
CA THR A 16 -28.47 -31.41 45.59
C THR A 16 -27.58 -30.31 46.18
N LYS A 17 -28.23 -29.40 46.91
CA LYS A 17 -27.80 -28.78 48.18
C LYS A 17 -26.31 -28.43 48.34
N CYS A 18 -25.98 -27.14 48.19
CA CYS A 18 -24.89 -26.53 48.97
C CYS A 18 -25.50 -25.85 50.21
N PRO A 19 -24.97 -26.08 51.41
CA PRO A 19 -25.52 -25.56 52.66
C PRO A 19 -25.35 -24.05 52.79
N ALA A 20 -26.29 -23.46 53.52
CA ALA A 20 -26.48 -22.04 53.71
C ALA A 20 -25.43 -21.40 54.64
N LEU A 21 -25.09 -20.16 54.28
CA LEU A 21 -24.81 -18.99 55.13
C LEU A 21 -23.60 -19.04 56.08
N THR A 22 -22.59 -18.23 55.75
CA THR A 22 -21.99 -17.31 56.73
C THR A 22 -21.38 -16.09 56.03
N VAL A 23 -22.07 -14.95 56.20
CA VAL A 23 -21.52 -13.64 56.60
C VAL A 23 -20.50 -12.95 55.67
N GLN A 24 -20.93 -11.75 55.24
CA GLN A 24 -20.16 -10.58 54.80
C GLN A 24 -19.61 -10.59 53.38
N GLY A 25 -20.30 -9.81 52.55
CA GLY A 25 -19.92 -9.52 51.19
C GLY A 25 -18.71 -8.63 51.10
N ILE A 26 -17.81 -9.03 50.22
CA ILE A 26 -17.17 -8.14 49.24
C ILE A 26 -17.15 -8.96 47.96
N HIS A 27 -18.12 -8.74 47.07
CA HIS A 27 -18.01 -9.24 45.69
C HIS A 27 -16.86 -8.47 45.03
N THR A 28 -15.63 -8.96 45.16
CA THR A 28 -14.55 -8.54 44.27
C THR A 28 -14.92 -9.05 42.90
N ARG A 29 -15.54 -8.18 42.09
CA ARG A 29 -15.68 -8.41 40.65
C ARG A 29 -14.27 -8.68 40.12
N CYS A 30 -13.96 -9.93 39.81
CA CYS A 30 -12.76 -10.29 39.05
C CYS A 30 -12.83 -9.50 37.75
N SER A 31 -12.06 -8.43 37.68
CA SER A 31 -11.95 -7.63 36.48
C SER A 31 -11.27 -8.51 35.43
N PRO A 32 -11.82 -8.65 34.21
CA PRO A 32 -11.14 -9.42 33.17
C PRO A 32 -9.74 -8.84 32.96
N PRO A 33 -8.72 -9.69 32.70
CA PRO A 33 -7.39 -9.19 32.39
C PRO A 33 -7.52 -8.23 31.21
N ARG A 34 -7.01 -7.00 31.37
CA ARG A 34 -6.99 -6.03 30.27
C ARG A 34 -6.25 -6.71 29.12
N PRO A 35 -6.79 -6.70 27.89
CA PRO A 35 -6.00 -7.13 26.73
C PRO A 35 -4.70 -6.34 26.76
N SER A 36 -3.58 -7.05 26.65
CA SER A 36 -2.28 -6.40 26.50
C SER A 36 -2.42 -5.40 25.36
N ALA A 37 -2.13 -4.13 25.66
CA ALA A 37 -2.05 -3.12 24.61
C ALA A 37 -1.12 -3.70 23.54
N PRO A 38 -1.50 -3.68 22.24
CA PRO A 38 -0.58 -4.12 21.21
C PRO A 38 0.70 -3.34 21.44
N LEU A 39 1.83 -4.06 21.58
CA LEU A 39 3.13 -3.44 21.70
C LEU A 39 3.18 -2.39 20.59
N ARG A 40 3.24 -1.12 20.97
CA ARG A 40 3.40 -0.03 20.02
C ARG A 40 4.74 -0.30 19.38
N VAL A 41 4.72 -1.01 18.26
CA VAL A 41 5.91 -1.29 17.46
C VAL A 41 6.40 0.10 17.11
N GLU A 42 7.47 0.55 17.77
CA GLU A 42 8.00 1.87 17.49
C GLU A 42 8.30 1.90 16.00
N ALA A 43 7.60 2.77 15.28
CA ALA A 43 7.74 2.89 13.85
C ALA A 43 9.23 3.15 13.55
N ALA A 44 9.91 2.14 13.03
CA ALA A 44 11.33 2.22 12.73
C ALA A 44 11.56 3.44 11.82
N LYS A 45 12.54 4.27 12.17
CA LYS A 45 12.93 5.44 11.39
C LYS A 45 13.49 4.98 10.05
N ILE A 46 12.72 5.12 8.96
CA ILE A 46 13.14 4.75 7.61
C ILE A 46 13.30 6.05 6.78
N GLY A 47 14.48 6.68 6.83
CA GLY A 47 14.93 7.68 5.85
C GLY A 47 15.20 9.11 6.36
N PRO A 48 15.85 9.97 5.55
CA PRO A 48 16.19 11.37 5.87
C PRO A 48 14.97 12.32 5.79
N GLY A 49 13.77 11.82 6.05
CA GLY A 49 12.53 12.58 6.07
C GLY A 49 12.27 13.25 7.42
N LYS A 50 11.20 14.03 7.50
CA LYS A 50 10.75 14.57 8.79
C LYS A 50 10.43 13.41 9.73
N LYS A 51 10.69 13.59 11.03
CA LYS A 51 10.53 12.52 12.04
C LYS A 51 9.16 11.84 12.00
N TRP A 52 8.10 12.55 11.60
CA TRP A 52 6.71 12.09 11.55
C TRP A 52 6.25 11.57 10.17
N GLU A 53 7.06 11.68 9.13
CA GLU A 53 6.75 11.12 7.81
C GLU A 53 7.23 9.67 7.77
N HIS A 54 6.43 8.77 8.34
CA HIS A 54 6.68 7.33 8.31
C HIS A 54 5.95 6.67 7.14
N TYR A 55 6.59 5.66 6.54
CA TYR A 55 5.88 4.74 5.66
C TYR A 55 4.95 3.88 6.50
N GLU A 56 3.73 3.68 6.02
CA GLU A 56 2.85 2.65 6.59
C GLU A 56 3.51 1.28 6.41
N LEU A 57 3.51 0.49 7.48
CA LEU A 57 4.06 -0.87 7.51
C LEU A 57 2.90 -1.88 7.50
N ASN A 58 3.11 -3.05 6.89
CA ASN A 58 2.22 -4.19 7.10
C ASN A 58 2.52 -4.89 8.43
N ASP A 59 1.67 -5.85 8.80
CA ASP A 59 1.84 -6.68 10.00
C ASP A 59 3.19 -7.43 10.05
N ASN A 60 3.81 -7.65 8.89
CA ASN A 60 5.13 -8.27 8.75
C ASN A 60 6.30 -7.28 8.91
N GLY A 61 6.04 -6.01 9.25
CA GLY A 61 7.04 -4.95 9.42
C GLY A 61 7.66 -4.42 8.12
N LYS A 62 7.13 -4.81 6.94
CA LYS A 62 7.59 -4.32 5.63
C LYS A 62 6.77 -3.09 5.21
N PRO A 63 7.36 -2.12 4.48
CA PRO A 63 6.61 -0.96 4.00
C PRO A 63 5.53 -1.38 2.99
N LEU A 64 4.35 -0.79 3.13
CA LEU A 64 3.25 -0.95 2.18
C LEU A 64 3.67 -0.43 0.81
N ARG A 65 3.33 -1.20 -0.22
CA ARG A 65 3.59 -0.88 -1.63
C ARG A 65 2.29 -0.45 -2.28
N ILE A 66 2.28 0.74 -2.86
CA ILE A 66 1.12 1.26 -3.57
C ILE A 66 1.09 0.60 -4.96
N PRO A 67 -0.01 -0.10 -5.33
CA PRO A 67 -0.17 -0.62 -6.69
C PRO A 67 -0.27 0.54 -7.68
N MET A 68 0.49 0.49 -8.77
CA MET A 68 0.55 1.54 -9.79
C MET A 68 0.26 0.99 -11.19
N HIS A 69 -0.26 1.85 -12.07
CA HIS A 69 -0.56 1.53 -13.46
C HIS A 69 0.64 1.65 -14.41
N VAL A 70 1.77 2.19 -13.94
CA VAL A 70 2.98 2.44 -14.73
C VAL A 70 4.09 1.44 -14.41
N LYS A 71 4.93 1.15 -15.41
CA LYS A 71 6.17 0.39 -15.30
C LYS A 71 7.35 1.26 -15.77
N THR A 72 8.56 0.80 -15.46
CA THR A 72 9.80 1.43 -15.94
C THR A 72 9.92 1.27 -17.45
N GLY A 73 10.32 2.34 -18.16
CA GLY A 73 10.44 2.35 -19.62
C GLY A 73 9.15 2.70 -20.37
N ASP A 74 8.01 2.83 -19.69
CA ASP A 74 6.77 3.28 -20.33
C ASP A 74 6.89 4.77 -20.75
N VAL A 75 6.29 5.12 -21.90
CA VAL A 75 6.19 6.51 -22.39
C VAL A 75 4.90 7.14 -21.85
N VAL A 76 5.05 8.26 -21.16
CA VAL A 76 3.93 8.91 -20.46
C VAL A 76 3.86 10.41 -20.76
N GLN A 77 2.64 10.94 -20.68
CA GLN A 77 2.36 12.36 -20.72
C GLN A 77 1.88 12.85 -19.36
N VAL A 78 2.35 14.03 -18.94
CA VAL A 78 1.89 14.70 -17.74
C VAL A 78 0.52 15.36 -17.97
N ILE A 79 -0.47 14.97 -17.18
CA ILE A 79 -1.86 15.46 -17.25
C ILE A 79 -2.00 16.78 -16.49
N ALA A 80 -1.40 16.86 -15.30
CA ALA A 80 -1.58 17.95 -14.35
C ALA A 80 -0.28 18.29 -13.61
N GLY A 81 -0.12 19.56 -13.25
CA GLY A 81 1.08 20.14 -12.65
C GLY A 81 1.73 21.18 -13.55
N ASP A 82 2.91 21.66 -13.14
CA ASP A 82 3.65 22.73 -13.83
C ASP A 82 4.11 22.29 -15.23
N ASP A 83 4.45 21.01 -15.37
CA ASP A 83 4.96 20.41 -16.60
C ASP A 83 3.86 19.78 -17.48
N ARG A 84 2.65 20.33 -17.45
CA ARG A 84 1.51 19.79 -18.20
C ARG A 84 1.80 19.66 -19.70
N GLY A 85 1.45 18.51 -20.27
CA GLY A 85 1.57 18.25 -21.71
C GLY A 85 2.93 17.72 -22.15
N LYS A 86 3.97 17.81 -21.30
CA LYS A 86 5.28 17.20 -21.59
C LYS A 86 5.14 15.67 -21.64
N VAL A 87 5.83 15.09 -22.62
CA VAL A 87 5.94 13.65 -22.81
C VAL A 87 7.36 13.24 -22.44
N GLY A 88 7.49 12.14 -21.70
CA GLY A 88 8.78 11.63 -21.28
C GLY A 88 8.73 10.14 -20.95
N LYS A 89 9.91 9.53 -20.87
CA LYS A 89 10.08 8.13 -20.48
C LYS A 89 10.27 8.02 -18.97
N ILE A 90 9.77 6.92 -18.40
CA ILE A 90 9.92 6.65 -16.97
C ILE A 90 11.27 5.97 -16.71
N VAL A 91 12.13 6.64 -15.94
CA VAL A 91 13.44 6.10 -15.51
C VAL A 91 13.28 5.20 -14.29
N LYS A 92 12.54 5.66 -13.28
CA LYS A 92 12.41 4.96 -11.99
C LYS A 92 11.01 5.13 -11.41
N VAL A 93 10.56 4.08 -10.72
CA VAL A 93 9.25 4.02 -10.08
C VAL A 93 9.42 3.81 -8.57
N HIS A 94 8.88 4.72 -7.76
CA HIS A 94 8.95 4.68 -6.30
C HIS A 94 7.64 4.16 -5.70
N THR A 95 7.51 2.83 -5.59
CA THR A 95 6.30 2.14 -5.10
C THR A 95 5.94 2.42 -3.63
N LYS A 96 6.90 2.86 -2.82
CA LYS A 96 6.67 3.19 -1.40
C LYS A 96 5.92 4.52 -1.22
N ILE A 97 6.15 5.48 -2.13
CA ILE A 97 5.59 6.85 -2.07
C ILE A 97 4.51 7.04 -3.15
N GLY A 98 4.44 6.16 -4.15
CA GLY A 98 3.52 6.29 -5.28
C GLY A 98 3.95 7.38 -6.27
N LYS A 99 5.27 7.61 -6.40
CA LYS A 99 5.84 8.62 -7.30
C LYS A 99 6.71 8.00 -8.37
N VAL A 100 6.93 8.74 -9.46
CA VAL A 100 7.57 8.29 -10.69
C VAL A 100 8.58 9.35 -11.13
N LEU A 101 9.78 8.93 -11.52
CA LEU A 101 10.82 9.77 -12.09
C LEU A 101 10.74 9.71 -13.62
N ILE A 102 10.58 10.86 -14.25
CA ILE A 102 10.39 11.00 -15.70
C ILE A 102 11.49 11.91 -16.25
N GLU A 103 12.05 11.53 -17.39
CA GLU A 103 13.11 12.28 -18.07
C GLU A 103 12.61 13.67 -18.49
N GLY A 104 13.37 14.72 -18.16
CA GLY A 104 13.10 16.11 -18.56
C GLY A 104 11.88 16.77 -17.90
N VAL A 105 11.30 16.14 -16.88
CA VAL A 105 10.12 16.65 -16.17
C VAL A 105 10.48 16.99 -14.72
N ASN A 106 9.93 18.11 -14.20
CA ASN A 106 10.12 18.59 -12.83
C ASN A 106 11.61 18.72 -12.47
N VAL A 107 12.34 19.37 -13.37
CA VAL A 107 13.77 19.66 -13.21
C VAL A 107 13.94 20.76 -12.18
N LYS A 108 14.82 20.54 -11.20
CA LYS A 108 15.16 21.55 -10.19
C LYS A 108 16.67 21.69 -10.07
N THR A 109 17.09 22.92 -9.82
CA THR A 109 18.47 23.25 -9.54
C THR A 109 18.86 22.79 -8.15
N LYS A 110 19.84 21.88 -8.05
CA LYS A 110 20.44 21.42 -6.80
C LYS A 110 21.87 21.93 -6.69
N HIS A 111 22.12 22.69 -5.64
CA HIS A 111 23.47 23.11 -5.27
C HIS A 111 24.16 21.97 -4.52
N VAL A 112 25.24 21.44 -5.10
CA VAL A 112 26.02 20.36 -4.51
C VAL A 112 27.28 20.94 -3.91
N LYS A 113 27.43 20.75 -2.59
CA LYS A 113 28.65 21.12 -1.86
C LYS A 113 29.79 20.19 -2.30
N PRO A 114 31.01 20.72 -2.43
CA PRO A 114 32.17 19.90 -2.77
C PRO A 114 32.46 18.90 -1.64
N GLN A 115 32.90 17.69 -2.01
CA GLN A 115 33.25 16.64 -1.05
C GLN A 115 34.73 16.69 -0.67
N SER A 116 35.60 17.05 -1.61
CA SER A 116 37.02 17.31 -1.38
C SER A 116 37.32 18.81 -1.31
N LYS A 117 38.40 19.19 -0.62
CA LYS A 117 38.89 20.57 -0.56
C LYS A 117 39.37 21.08 -1.93
N GLU A 118 39.66 20.18 -2.86
CA GLU A 118 40.19 20.48 -4.18
C GLU A 118 39.09 20.61 -5.25
N GLU A 119 37.85 20.19 -4.95
CA GLU A 119 36.74 20.24 -5.89
C GLU A 119 35.93 21.54 -5.72
N ALA A 120 35.56 22.16 -6.83
CA ALA A 120 34.63 23.28 -6.83
C ALA A 120 33.18 22.79 -6.62
N GLY A 121 32.36 23.57 -5.92
CA GLY A 121 30.92 23.31 -5.83
C GLY A 121 30.24 23.37 -7.19
N GLN A 122 29.25 22.50 -7.42
CA GLN A 122 28.56 22.38 -8.70
C GLN A 122 27.08 22.68 -8.57
N VAL A 123 26.53 23.34 -9.58
CA VAL A 123 25.09 23.58 -9.73
C VAL A 123 24.54 22.55 -10.69
N MET A 124 23.92 21.50 -10.15
CA MET A 124 23.40 20.38 -10.94
C MET A 124 21.91 20.54 -11.19
N GLN A 125 21.47 20.30 -12.42
CA GLN A 125 20.04 20.15 -12.73
C GLN A 125 19.64 18.69 -12.54
N GLN A 126 18.71 18.42 -11.63
CA GLN A 126 18.23 17.08 -11.35
C GLN A 126 16.72 16.98 -11.54
N GLU A 127 16.27 15.86 -12.07
CA GLU A 127 14.86 15.52 -12.22
C GLU A 127 14.28 15.08 -10.88
N TYR A 128 13.04 15.51 -10.60
CA TYR A 128 12.35 15.15 -9.36
C TYR A 128 11.07 14.34 -9.63
N PRO A 129 10.72 13.41 -8.73
CA PRO A 129 9.63 12.50 -8.98
C PRO A 129 8.25 13.18 -8.86
N ILE A 130 7.34 12.79 -9.74
CA ILE A 130 5.94 13.24 -9.80
C ILE A 130 5.00 12.14 -9.31
N HIS A 131 3.83 12.51 -8.80
CA HIS A 131 2.83 11.52 -8.38
C HIS A 131 2.23 10.75 -9.57
N HIS A 132 2.09 9.43 -9.43
CA HIS A 132 1.65 8.54 -10.52
C HIS A 132 0.24 8.88 -11.08
N SER A 133 -0.63 9.52 -10.29
CA SER A 133 -1.97 9.94 -10.78
C SER A 133 -1.92 11.03 -11.85
N ASN A 134 -0.84 11.81 -11.88
CA ASN A 134 -0.70 12.96 -12.76
C ASN A 134 -0.14 12.57 -14.13
N VAL A 135 0.02 11.27 -14.40
CA VAL A 135 0.61 10.76 -15.63
C VAL A 135 -0.32 9.78 -16.34
N ALA A 136 -0.45 9.95 -17.65
CA ALA A 136 -1.17 9.06 -18.55
C ALA A 136 -0.21 8.38 -19.51
N HIS A 137 -0.55 7.18 -19.96
CA HIS A 137 0.20 6.52 -21.03
C HIS A 137 0.00 7.25 -22.35
N TYR A 138 1.07 7.39 -23.11
CA TYR A 138 1.09 8.11 -24.36
C TYR A 138 1.46 7.16 -25.50
N SER A 139 0.65 7.16 -26.56
CA SER A 139 0.99 6.51 -27.82
C SER A 139 1.75 7.48 -28.71
N GLU A 140 2.97 7.13 -29.10
CA GLU A 140 3.76 7.92 -30.06
C GLU A 140 3.13 7.90 -31.46
N ALA A 141 2.47 6.80 -31.83
CA ALA A 141 1.86 6.62 -33.14
C ALA A 141 0.68 7.56 -33.36
N GLN A 142 -0.23 7.63 -32.39
CA GLN A 142 -1.47 8.42 -32.50
C GLN A 142 -1.38 9.78 -31.81
N LYS A 143 -0.29 10.04 -31.06
CA LYS A 143 -0.07 11.26 -30.27
C LYS A 143 -1.17 11.55 -29.25
N VAL A 144 -1.80 10.49 -28.73
CA VAL A 144 -2.95 10.59 -27.82
C VAL A 144 -2.63 9.94 -26.48
N ALA A 145 -2.86 10.69 -25.40
CA ALA A 145 -2.85 10.15 -24.05
C ALA A 145 -4.13 9.36 -23.74
N SER A 146 -3.94 8.20 -23.14
CA SER A 146 -4.97 7.18 -22.97
C SER A 146 -4.91 6.51 -21.59
N ARG A 147 -6.07 6.00 -21.14
CA ARG A 147 -6.15 5.11 -19.97
C ARG A 147 -5.82 3.68 -20.37
N ILE A 148 -5.35 2.88 -19.42
CA ILE A 148 -5.00 1.46 -19.61
C ILE A 148 -6.23 0.57 -19.42
N GLY A 149 -6.34 -0.47 -20.25
CA GLY A 149 -7.13 -1.66 -20.00
C GLY A 149 -6.26 -2.92 -19.99
N HIS A 150 -6.85 -4.06 -19.64
CA HIS A 150 -6.19 -5.37 -19.69
C HIS A 150 -6.92 -6.32 -20.62
N LYS A 151 -6.17 -7.09 -21.41
CA LYS A 151 -6.68 -8.15 -22.28
C LYS A 151 -5.86 -9.42 -22.06
N LEU A 152 -6.45 -10.57 -22.39
CA LEU A 152 -5.73 -11.83 -22.50
C LEU A 152 -5.31 -12.00 -23.96
N ASN A 153 -4.04 -12.32 -24.19
CA ASN A 153 -3.56 -12.76 -25.50
C ASN A 153 -3.89 -14.24 -25.73
N ASP A 154 -3.70 -14.70 -26.97
CA ASP A 154 -3.89 -16.09 -27.38
C ASP A 154 -2.97 -17.05 -26.60
N ASP A 155 -1.82 -16.56 -26.13
CA ASP A 155 -0.89 -17.28 -25.24
C ASP A 155 -1.36 -17.38 -23.78
N GLY A 156 -2.55 -16.85 -23.45
CA GLY A 156 -3.09 -16.77 -22.08
C GLY A 156 -2.44 -15.72 -21.17
N LYS A 157 -1.50 -14.91 -21.69
CA LYS A 157 -0.85 -13.84 -20.93
C LYS A 157 -1.73 -12.59 -20.84
N LYS A 158 -1.83 -12.00 -19.64
CA LYS A 158 -2.55 -10.73 -19.42
C LYS A 158 -1.69 -9.55 -19.81
N VAL A 159 -2.02 -8.90 -20.91
CA VAL A 159 -1.33 -7.70 -21.42
C VAL A 159 -2.08 -6.42 -21.12
N ARG A 160 -1.34 -5.31 -21.07
CA ARG A 160 -1.87 -3.95 -20.96
C ARG A 160 -2.10 -3.37 -22.36
N PHE A 161 -3.28 -2.78 -22.58
CA PHE A 161 -3.59 -2.10 -23.83
C PHE A 161 -4.12 -0.68 -23.59
N LEU A 162 -3.96 0.20 -24.57
CA LEU A 162 -4.50 1.55 -24.55
C LEU A 162 -5.96 1.56 -24.97
N LYS A 163 -6.84 2.15 -24.15
CA LYS A 163 -8.29 2.13 -24.43
C LYS A 163 -8.71 2.90 -25.68
N LYS A 164 -8.01 3.97 -26.04
CA LYS A 164 -8.39 4.79 -27.21
C LYS A 164 -7.82 4.25 -28.52
N THR A 165 -6.57 3.77 -28.49
CA THR A 165 -5.83 3.38 -29.70
C THR A 165 -5.90 1.86 -29.94
N GLY A 166 -6.15 1.07 -28.89
CA GLY A 166 -6.13 -0.39 -28.94
C GLY A 166 -4.73 -1.01 -28.90
N GLU A 167 -3.68 -0.18 -28.91
CA GLU A 167 -2.27 -0.63 -28.92
C GLU A 167 -1.89 -1.33 -27.62
N VAL A 168 -1.05 -2.36 -27.74
CA VAL A 168 -0.52 -3.14 -26.62
C VAL A 168 0.83 -2.56 -26.19
N ILE A 169 1.03 -2.39 -24.88
CA ILE A 169 2.25 -1.77 -24.29
C ILE A 169 3.20 -2.82 -23.67
N ASP A 170 2.66 -3.98 -23.29
CA ASP A 170 3.38 -5.06 -22.61
C ASP A 170 3.82 -6.19 -23.53
#